data_AF-A0A1I8MHJ2-F1
#
_entry.id   AF-A0A1I8MHJ2-F1
#
_cell.length_a   1.000
_cell.length_b   1.000
_cell.length_c   1.000
_cell.angle_alpha   90.00
_cell.angle_beta   90.00
_cell.angle_gamma   90.00
#
_symmetry.space_group_name_H-M   'P 1'
#
loop_
_entity.id
_entity.type
_entity.pdbx_description
1 polymer ?
#
loop_
_entity_poly.entity_id
_entity_poly.type
_entity_poly.pdbx_seq_one_letter_code
_entity_poly.pdbx_strand_id
1 'polypeptide(L)'
;MALVMKYINIMNRYMDTHGDPRTKDWPMMSSPFPTLAVCLTYVYLVKVLGPRWMENRKPFRLQNTLIIYNAAQVIFSAWIFYEIGISGWLTGHYSFRCQPVEYNNNPRTIRMVHACWWYYFSKFTEFMDTIFFVLRKKESQITTLHVIHHGCMPMSVWFGVKFTPGGHSTFFGLLNTFVHIIMYTYYMFSAMGPQFQKYLWWKKYLTTLQMVQFILIMVHAFQLLFIECNYPKAFVWWIGMHAVMFFFLFNEFYKQAYKGRKSRPEKLRKEDEPLLANGHANGDCQTTEKKLLNGHANGKLMANGSSSAKSSNGYSSSSNSNGYKNGAVLANGVNGHTTELTQRKVK
;
A
#
# COMPACT_ATOMS: atom_id res chain seq x y z
N MET A 1 -24.47 -6.80 37.20
CA MET A 1 -23.38 -5.86 37.55
C MET A 1 -22.32 -6.47 38.48
N ALA A 2 -22.70 -7.16 39.58
CA ALA A 2 -21.75 -7.73 40.54
C ALA A 2 -20.74 -8.74 39.96
N LEU A 3 -21.16 -9.62 39.04
CA LEU A 3 -20.26 -10.56 38.36
C LEU A 3 -19.23 -9.85 37.48
N VAL A 4 -19.66 -8.86 36.69
CA VAL A 4 -18.78 -8.06 35.82
C VAL A 4 -17.73 -7.32 36.66
N MET A 5 -18.15 -6.68 37.75
CA MET A 5 -17.23 -6.01 38.68
C MET A 5 -16.26 -6.99 39.34
N LYS A 6 -16.71 -8.21 39.69
CA LYS A 6 -15.83 -9.26 40.21
C LYS A 6 -14.76 -9.66 39.20
N TYR A 7 -15.12 -9.86 37.93
CA TYR A 7 -14.16 -10.16 36.86
C TYR A 7 -13.18 -9.01 36.61
N ILE A 8 -13.66 -7.77 36.58
CA ILE A 8 -12.81 -6.58 36.45
C ILE A 8 -11.82 -6.52 37.62
N ASN A 9 -12.26 -6.75 38.85
CA ASN A 9 -11.40 -6.73 40.03
C ASN A 9 -10.36 -7.85 40.01
N ILE A 10 -10.73 -9.06 39.56
CA ILE A 10 -9.78 -10.16 39.38
C ILE A 10 -8.72 -9.81 38.33
N MET A 11 -9.13 -9.25 37.19
CA MET A 11 -8.19 -8.83 36.15
C MET A 11 -7.28 -7.70 36.62
N ASN A 12 -7.81 -6.69 37.30
CA ASN A 12 -7.01 -5.60 37.85
C ASN A 12 -5.99 -6.14 38.84
N ARG A 13 -6.39 -7.04 39.75
CA ARG A 13 -5.47 -7.70 40.67
C ARG A 13 -4.39 -8.50 39.93
N TYR A 14 -4.76 -9.24 38.88
CA TYR A 14 -3.79 -9.98 38.07
C TYR A 14 -2.77 -9.04 37.41
N MET A 15 -3.25 -7.94 36.82
CA MET A 15 -2.43 -6.91 36.17
C MET A 15 -1.54 -6.15 37.15
N ASP A 16 -2.02 -5.90 38.37
CA ASP A 16 -1.22 -5.27 39.43
C ASP A 16 -0.15 -6.20 39.99
N THR A 17 -0.39 -7.52 39.95
CA THR A 17 0.55 -8.52 40.49
C THR A 17 1.63 -8.90 39.48
N HIS A 18 1.28 -9.06 38.21
CA HIS A 18 2.18 -9.58 37.17
C HIS A 18 2.61 -8.53 36.13
N GLY A 19 1.90 -7.39 36.06
CA GLY A 19 2.27 -6.31 35.16
C GLY A 19 3.48 -5.54 35.67
N ASP A 20 4.18 -4.89 34.74
CA ASP A 20 5.31 -4.04 35.06
C ASP A 20 4.82 -2.79 35.82
N PRO A 21 5.30 -2.55 37.06
CA PRO A 21 4.86 -1.40 37.84
C PRO A 21 5.25 -0.06 37.20
N ARG A 22 6.30 -0.04 36.35
CA ARG A 22 6.82 1.18 35.71
C ARG A 22 5.85 1.79 34.69
N THR A 23 4.92 0.98 34.17
CA THR A 23 3.93 1.42 33.17
C THR A 23 2.53 1.58 33.78
N LYS A 24 2.36 1.33 35.09
CA LYS A 24 1.05 1.25 35.75
C LYS A 24 0.18 2.50 35.54
N ASP A 25 0.76 3.67 35.74
CA ASP A 25 0.06 4.95 35.72
C ASP A 25 0.06 5.61 34.33
N TRP A 26 0.55 4.90 33.31
CA TRP A 26 0.62 5.44 31.95
C TRP A 26 -0.74 5.37 31.26
N PRO A 27 -1.01 6.30 30.33
CA PRO A 27 -2.28 6.29 29.61
C PRO A 27 -2.53 4.93 28.93
N MET A 28 -3.76 4.44 29.07
CA MET A 28 -4.24 3.16 28.54
C MET A 28 -3.58 1.89 29.11
N MET A 29 -2.72 1.97 30.14
CA MET A 29 -2.04 0.80 30.74
C MET A 29 -2.74 0.20 31.98
N SER A 30 -3.82 0.82 32.44
CA SER A 30 -4.60 0.34 33.58
C SER A 30 -5.37 -0.94 33.30
N SER A 31 -5.90 -1.10 32.08
CA SER A 31 -6.62 -2.29 31.64
C SER A 31 -6.57 -2.45 30.11
N PRO A 32 -6.82 -3.66 29.56
CA PRO A 32 -6.84 -3.87 28.12
C PRO A 32 -8.13 -3.32 27.47
N PHE A 33 -9.17 -3.07 28.24
CA PHE A 33 -10.50 -2.71 27.72
C PHE A 33 -10.55 -1.39 26.95
N PRO A 34 -9.87 -0.30 27.38
CA PRO A 34 -9.76 0.91 26.57
C PRO A 34 -9.16 0.64 25.19
N THR A 35 -8.05 -0.11 25.11
CA THR A 35 -7.43 -0.51 23.83
C THR A 35 -8.42 -1.29 22.96
N LEU A 36 -9.07 -2.29 23.55
CA LEU A 36 -10.04 -3.12 22.86
C LEU A 36 -11.21 -2.28 22.32
N ALA A 37 -11.74 -1.36 23.12
CA ALA A 37 -12.81 -0.46 22.72
C ALA A 37 -12.38 0.39 21.53
N VAL A 38 -11.19 1.01 21.57
CA VAL A 38 -10.68 1.82 20.45
C VAL A 38 -10.48 0.97 19.20
N CYS A 39 -9.95 -0.26 19.30
CA CYS A 39 -9.82 -1.19 18.17
C CYS A 39 -11.18 -1.56 17.55
N LEU A 40 -12.18 -1.89 18.37
CA LEU A 40 -13.54 -2.21 17.89
C LEU A 40 -14.22 -1.00 17.25
N THR A 41 -14.09 0.17 17.87
CA THR A 41 -14.58 1.44 17.31
C THR A 41 -13.91 1.73 15.98
N TYR A 42 -12.59 1.55 15.87
CA TYR A 42 -11.87 1.71 14.60
C TYR A 42 -12.44 0.80 13.51
N VAL A 43 -12.61 -0.50 13.77
CA VAL A 43 -13.16 -1.45 12.79
C VAL A 43 -14.57 -1.03 12.36
N TYR A 44 -15.43 -0.67 13.32
CA TYR A 44 -16.78 -0.18 13.04
C TYR A 44 -16.77 1.11 12.19
N LEU A 45 -15.90 2.06 12.53
CA LEU A 45 -15.76 3.32 11.80
C LEU A 45 -15.32 3.09 10.36
N VAL A 46 -14.33 2.24 10.11
CA VAL A 46 -13.76 2.08 8.76
C VAL A 46 -14.55 1.12 7.87
N LYS A 47 -15.25 0.13 8.44
CA LYS A 47 -16.02 -0.85 7.65
C LYS A 47 -17.50 -0.52 7.52
N VAL A 48 -18.08 0.24 8.46
CA VAL A 48 -19.53 0.46 8.51
C VAL A 48 -19.87 1.94 8.45
N LEU A 49 -19.48 2.72 9.46
CA LEU A 49 -19.95 4.10 9.58
C LEU A 49 -19.39 5.01 8.49
N GLY A 50 -18.08 4.93 8.26
CA GLY A 50 -17.34 5.76 7.33
C GLY A 50 -17.80 5.59 5.88
N PRO A 51 -17.84 4.36 5.33
CA PRO A 51 -18.35 4.13 3.97
C PRO A 51 -19.80 4.59 3.79
N ARG A 52 -20.69 4.31 4.76
CA ARG A 52 -22.08 4.79 4.74
C ARG A 52 -22.18 6.31 4.73
N TRP A 53 -21.36 6.98 5.54
CA TRP A 53 -21.34 8.45 5.60
C TRP A 53 -20.79 9.08 4.31
N MET A 54 -19.87 8.39 3.64
CA MET A 54 -19.25 8.84 2.39
C MET A 54 -20.02 8.46 1.13
N GLU A 55 -21.03 7.59 1.22
CA GLU A 55 -21.80 7.05 0.08
C GLU A 55 -22.30 8.18 -0.84
N ASN A 56 -22.99 9.16 -0.26
CA ASN A 56 -23.59 10.30 -0.96
C ASN A 56 -22.70 11.56 -1.01
N ARG A 57 -21.40 11.43 -0.67
CA ARG A 57 -20.43 12.55 -0.67
C ARG A 57 -19.37 12.37 -1.75
N LYS A 58 -18.84 13.51 -2.23
CA LYS A 58 -17.65 13.53 -3.09
C LYS A 58 -16.40 13.20 -2.26
N PRO A 59 -15.38 12.53 -2.83
CA PRO A 59 -14.15 12.22 -2.11
C PRO A 59 -13.42 13.51 -1.70
N PHE A 60 -12.90 13.55 -0.47
CA PHE A 60 -12.18 14.71 0.04
C PHE A 60 -10.80 14.89 -0.62
N ARG A 61 -10.43 16.14 -0.92
CA ARG A 61 -9.10 16.51 -1.43
C ARG A 61 -8.14 16.78 -0.26
N LEU A 62 -7.52 15.71 0.26
CA LEU A 62 -6.66 15.75 1.46
C LEU A 62 -5.16 15.70 1.16
N GLN A 63 -4.71 16.22 0.02
CA GLN A 63 -3.32 16.04 -0.43
C GLN A 63 -2.30 16.60 0.57
N ASN A 64 -2.42 17.87 0.94
CA ASN A 64 -1.49 18.51 1.88
C ASN A 64 -1.56 17.86 3.27
N THR A 65 -2.76 17.49 3.72
CA THR A 65 -2.96 16.75 4.97
C THR A 65 -2.21 15.43 4.95
N LEU A 66 -2.28 14.66 3.86
CA LEU A 66 -1.56 13.40 3.71
C LEU A 66 -0.04 13.62 3.70
N ILE A 67 0.46 14.66 3.03
CA ILE A 67 1.90 14.95 3.01
C ILE A 67 2.39 15.22 4.44
N ILE A 68 1.72 16.13 5.17
CA ILE A 68 2.08 16.49 6.55
C ILE A 68 1.98 15.28 7.47
N TYR A 69 0.88 14.52 7.36
CA TYR A 69 0.66 13.33 8.18
C TYR A 69 1.74 12.27 7.93
N ASN A 70 2.05 11.94 6.67
CA ASN A 70 3.08 10.94 6.36
C ASN A 70 4.47 11.44 6.81
N ALA A 71 4.77 12.74 6.68
CA ALA A 71 6.01 13.33 7.19
C ALA A 71 6.11 13.19 8.72
N ALA A 72 5.02 13.49 9.44
CA ALA A 72 4.94 13.31 10.89
C ALA A 72 5.14 11.84 11.29
N GLN A 73 4.53 10.90 10.55
CA GLN A 73 4.72 9.46 10.78
C GLN A 73 6.16 9.01 10.53
N VAL A 74 6.85 9.55 9.52
CA VAL A 74 8.28 9.29 9.27
C VAL A 74 9.12 9.76 10.46
N ILE A 75 8.93 11.02 10.89
CA ILE A 75 9.67 11.60 12.02
C ILE A 75 9.43 10.79 13.29
N PHE A 76 8.17 10.45 13.56
CA PHE A 76 7.80 9.71 14.76
C PHE A 76 8.36 8.28 14.75
N SER A 77 8.28 7.59 13.60
CA SER A 77 8.88 6.25 13.44
C SER A 77 10.41 6.29 13.55
N ALA A 78 11.06 7.31 13.00
CA ALA A 78 12.50 7.52 13.11
C ALA A 78 12.94 7.78 14.55
N TRP A 79 12.17 8.59 15.28
CA TRP A 79 12.42 8.84 16.69
C TRP A 79 12.27 7.56 17.52
N ILE A 80 11.19 6.78 17.36
CA ILE A 80 11.04 5.51 18.09
C ILE A 80 12.15 4.51 17.70
N PHE A 81 12.50 4.42 16.42
CA PHE A 81 13.60 3.58 15.96
C PHE A 81 14.92 3.94 16.64
N TYR A 82 15.21 5.25 16.73
CA TYR A 82 16.36 5.75 17.46
C TYR A 82 16.28 5.37 18.94
N GLU A 83 15.17 5.65 19.62
CA GLU A 83 14.97 5.35 21.04
C GLU A 83 15.16 3.87 21.36
N ILE A 84 14.54 2.96 20.59
CA ILE A 84 14.71 1.50 20.75
C ILE A 84 16.17 1.10 20.43
N GLY A 85 16.74 1.67 19.37
CA GLY A 85 18.10 1.41 18.94
C GLY A 85 19.12 1.73 20.02
N ILE A 86 19.16 2.97 20.49
CA ILE A 86 20.15 3.40 21.47
C ILE A 86 19.86 2.93 22.91
N SER A 87 18.65 2.46 23.19
CA SER A 87 18.34 1.83 24.47
C SER A 87 18.89 0.40 24.58
N GLY A 88 19.32 -0.22 23.47
CA GLY A 88 20.02 -1.51 23.55
C GLY A 88 20.54 -2.09 22.24
N TRP A 89 19.73 -2.09 21.18
CA TRP A 89 20.01 -2.86 19.95
C TRP A 89 21.16 -2.33 19.09
N LEU A 90 21.36 -1.01 19.06
CA LEU A 90 22.41 -0.34 18.28
C LEU A 90 23.66 -0.01 19.10
N THR A 91 23.62 -0.22 20.42
CA THR A 91 24.77 0.03 21.31
C THR A 91 25.56 -1.24 21.62
N GLY A 92 25.12 -2.40 21.14
CA GLY A 92 25.69 -3.71 21.50
C GLY A 92 25.38 -4.15 22.92
N HIS A 93 24.48 -3.46 23.64
CA HIS A 93 24.08 -3.84 24.99
C HIS A 93 23.14 -5.04 24.98
N TYR A 94 22.27 -5.12 23.97
CA TYR A 94 21.37 -6.25 23.80
C TYR A 94 22.00 -7.35 22.96
N SER A 95 21.79 -8.59 23.39
CA SER A 95 22.16 -9.78 22.64
C SER A 95 21.08 -10.14 21.62
N PHE A 96 21.47 -10.31 20.36
CA PHE A 96 20.59 -10.83 19.31
C PHE A 96 20.23 -12.31 19.46
N ARG A 97 20.84 -13.02 20.43
CA ARG A 97 20.52 -14.43 20.70
C ARG A 97 19.47 -14.58 21.80
N CYS A 98 19.83 -14.14 23.01
CA CYS A 98 18.95 -14.18 24.18
C CYS A 98 19.03 -12.84 24.90
N GLN A 99 17.92 -12.11 24.92
CA GLN A 99 17.80 -10.88 25.70
C GLN A 99 16.64 -10.96 26.70
N PRO A 100 16.91 -11.18 27.99
CA PRO A 100 15.87 -11.12 29.02
C PRO A 100 15.33 -9.69 29.18
N VAL A 101 14.17 -9.57 29.82
CA VAL A 101 13.61 -8.27 30.19
C VAL A 101 14.28 -7.80 31.48
N GLU A 102 14.79 -6.56 31.46
CA GLU A 102 15.37 -5.94 32.65
C GLU A 102 14.31 -5.16 33.43
N TYR A 103 14.09 -5.57 34.69
CA TYR A 103 13.17 -4.92 35.63
C TYR A 103 13.92 -4.08 36.65
N ASN A 104 14.73 -3.14 36.16
CA ASN A 104 15.49 -2.19 36.98
C ASN A 104 15.15 -0.74 36.59
N ASN A 105 15.56 0.20 37.43
CA ASN A 105 15.36 1.64 37.23
C ASN A 105 16.55 2.32 36.54
N ASN A 106 17.41 1.55 35.86
CA ASN A 106 18.52 2.12 35.09
C ASN A 106 17.95 3.06 34.01
N PRO A 107 18.52 4.27 33.83
CA PRO A 107 18.04 5.21 32.81
C PRO A 107 17.86 4.60 31.41
N ARG A 108 18.73 3.67 30.99
CA ARG A 108 18.61 2.97 29.70
C ARG A 108 17.41 2.03 29.64
N THR A 109 17.18 1.28 30.70
CA THR A 109 16.02 0.38 30.80
C THR A 109 14.73 1.18 30.81
N ILE A 110 14.66 2.25 31.61
CA ILE A 110 13.50 3.14 31.65
C ILE A 110 13.24 3.77 30.26
N ARG A 111 14.30 4.18 29.57
CA ARG A 111 14.21 4.65 28.18
C ARG A 111 13.60 3.62 27.24
N MET A 112 14.01 2.35 27.34
CA MET A 112 13.39 1.26 26.56
C MET A 112 11.90 1.09 26.89
N VAL A 113 11.54 1.13 28.18
CA VAL A 113 10.13 1.04 28.62
C VAL A 113 9.31 2.18 28.01
N HIS A 114 9.82 3.42 28.03
CA HIS A 114 9.18 4.56 27.36
C HIS A 114 9.04 4.35 25.86
N ALA A 115 10.10 3.87 25.20
CA ALA A 115 10.08 3.59 23.77
C ALA A 115 9.02 2.52 23.42
N CYS A 116 8.84 1.50 24.26
CA CYS A 116 7.79 0.48 24.10
C CYS A 116 6.39 1.08 24.18
N TRP A 117 6.13 2.01 25.11
CA TRP A 117 4.84 2.67 25.21
C TRP A 117 4.59 3.64 24.06
N TRP A 118 5.60 4.38 23.61
CA TRP A 118 5.46 5.24 22.44
C TRP A 118 5.26 4.44 21.14
N TYR A 119 5.88 3.26 21.04
CA TYR A 119 5.60 2.30 19.97
C TYR A 119 4.17 1.76 20.04
N TYR A 120 3.62 1.52 21.23
CA TYR A 120 2.21 1.19 21.39
C TYR A 120 1.31 2.35 20.97
N PHE A 121 1.63 3.58 21.40
CA PHE A 121 0.88 4.78 21.04
C PHE A 121 0.86 5.01 19.52
N SER A 122 1.96 4.73 18.82
CA SER A 122 2.03 4.87 17.37
C SER A 122 1.02 3.99 16.64
N LYS A 123 0.63 2.83 17.18
CA LYS A 123 -0.37 1.98 16.52
C LYS A 123 -1.75 2.63 16.43
N PHE A 124 -2.07 3.57 17.33
CA PHE A 124 -3.30 4.36 17.20
C PHE A 124 -3.17 5.48 16.18
N THR A 125 -1.99 6.10 16.05
CA THR A 125 -1.79 7.16 15.05
C THR A 125 -1.92 6.60 13.63
N GLU A 126 -1.52 5.35 13.43
CA GLU A 126 -1.65 4.61 12.16
C GLU A 126 -3.11 4.35 11.75
N PHE A 127 -4.10 4.45 12.66
CA PHE A 127 -5.52 4.34 12.30
C PHE A 127 -5.97 5.40 11.30
N MET A 128 -5.29 6.55 11.32
CA MET A 128 -5.56 7.65 10.40
C MET A 128 -5.33 7.25 8.93
N ASP A 129 -4.45 6.27 8.66
CA ASP A 129 -4.24 5.74 7.30
C ASP A 129 -5.55 5.27 6.67
N THR A 130 -6.29 4.46 7.42
CA THR A 130 -7.55 3.89 6.95
C THR A 130 -8.65 4.93 6.89
N ILE A 131 -8.69 5.85 7.87
CA ILE A 131 -9.64 6.95 7.87
C ILE A 131 -9.45 7.80 6.61
N PHE A 132 -8.21 8.11 6.22
CA PHE A 132 -7.94 8.83 4.98
C PHE A 132 -8.34 8.04 3.73
N PHE A 133 -8.21 6.71 3.72
CA PHE A 133 -8.72 5.89 2.61
C PHE A 133 -10.23 5.98 2.46
N VAL A 134 -10.97 5.90 3.57
CA VAL A 134 -12.44 6.06 3.58
C VAL A 134 -12.84 7.45 3.08
N LEU A 135 -12.25 8.51 3.64
CA LEU A 135 -12.57 9.90 3.27
C LEU A 135 -12.25 10.22 1.79
N ARG A 136 -11.31 9.49 1.19
CA ARG A 136 -10.97 9.62 -0.23
C ARG A 136 -11.73 8.66 -1.14
N LYS A 137 -12.66 7.86 -0.60
CA LYS A 137 -13.37 6.77 -1.30
C LYS A 137 -12.41 5.82 -2.01
N LYS A 138 -11.30 5.49 -1.36
CA LYS A 138 -10.28 4.56 -1.85
C LYS A 138 -10.42 3.19 -1.18
N GLU A 139 -11.63 2.65 -1.23
CA GLU A 139 -12.01 1.38 -0.59
C GLU A 139 -11.15 0.19 -1.03
N SER A 140 -10.63 0.21 -2.27
CA SER A 140 -9.69 -0.81 -2.76
C SER A 140 -8.37 -0.86 -1.99
N GLN A 141 -8.01 0.21 -1.25
CA GLN A 141 -6.85 0.24 -0.35
C GLN A 141 -7.17 -0.35 1.03
N ILE A 142 -8.46 -0.42 1.42
CA ILE A 142 -8.92 -0.97 2.71
C ILE A 142 -9.06 -2.49 2.60
N THR A 143 -7.93 -3.13 2.35
CA THR A 143 -7.84 -4.59 2.22
C THR A 143 -8.12 -5.28 3.56
N THR A 144 -8.49 -6.56 3.50
CA THR A 144 -8.63 -7.41 4.70
C THR A 144 -7.33 -7.44 5.51
N LEU A 145 -6.18 -7.53 4.84
CA LEU A 145 -4.86 -7.44 5.46
C LEU A 145 -4.70 -6.14 6.26
N HIS A 146 -5.03 -5.00 5.65
CA HIS A 146 -4.89 -3.68 6.29
C HIS A 146 -5.72 -3.60 7.58
N VAL A 147 -6.99 -4.00 7.51
CA VAL A 147 -7.91 -3.87 8.65
C VAL A 147 -7.62 -4.89 9.75
N ILE A 148 -7.23 -6.12 9.40
CA ILE A 148 -6.79 -7.11 10.41
C ILE A 148 -5.51 -6.64 11.10
N HIS A 149 -4.54 -6.13 10.33
CA HIS A 149 -3.29 -5.61 10.87
C HIS A 149 -3.54 -4.45 11.84
N HIS A 150 -4.13 -3.35 11.38
CA HIS A 150 -4.36 -2.20 12.26
C HIS A 150 -5.36 -2.53 13.37
N GLY A 151 -6.41 -3.31 13.12
CA GLY A 151 -7.37 -3.69 14.16
C GLY A 151 -6.76 -4.52 15.30
N CYS A 152 -5.80 -5.40 15.01
CA CYS A 152 -5.22 -6.32 16.00
C CYS A 152 -3.94 -5.78 16.66
N MET A 153 -3.10 -5.05 15.93
CA MET A 153 -1.76 -4.67 16.38
C MET A 153 -1.73 -3.89 17.71
N PRO A 154 -2.54 -2.83 17.95
CA PRO A 154 -2.52 -2.12 19.23
C PRO A 154 -2.84 -3.03 20.42
N MET A 155 -3.81 -3.94 20.27
CA MET A 155 -4.16 -4.91 21.31
C MET A 155 -3.04 -5.91 21.53
N SER A 156 -2.40 -6.38 20.47
CA SER A 156 -1.26 -7.31 20.56
C SER A 156 -0.07 -6.68 21.28
N VAL A 157 0.26 -5.42 20.96
CA VAL A 157 1.38 -4.68 21.57
C VAL A 157 1.10 -4.31 23.02
N TRP A 158 -0.15 -4.05 23.39
CA TRP A 158 -0.55 -3.71 24.77
C TRP A 158 -0.05 -4.75 25.79
N PHE A 159 -0.21 -6.04 25.49
CA PHE A 159 0.30 -7.11 26.38
C PHE A 159 1.83 -7.08 26.51
N GLY A 160 2.54 -6.75 25.42
CA GLY A 160 3.98 -6.59 25.45
C GLY A 160 4.43 -5.45 26.37
N VAL A 161 3.79 -4.28 26.27
CA VAL A 161 4.11 -3.13 27.13
C VAL A 161 3.74 -3.40 28.59
N LYS A 162 2.63 -4.08 28.84
CA LYS A 162 2.16 -4.34 30.21
C LYS A 162 3.02 -5.35 30.96
N PHE A 163 3.52 -6.39 30.29
CA PHE A 163 4.18 -7.52 30.96
C PHE A 163 5.65 -7.68 30.62
N THR A 164 6.08 -7.24 29.43
CA THR A 164 7.47 -7.40 28.96
C THR A 164 7.96 -6.13 28.22
N PRO A 165 7.98 -4.94 28.86
CA PRO A 165 8.38 -3.70 28.19
C PRO A 165 9.91 -3.59 28.04
N GLY A 166 10.48 -4.46 27.20
CA GLY A 166 11.93 -4.53 27.02
C GLY A 166 12.38 -5.89 26.49
N GLY A 167 13.70 -6.05 26.44
CA GLY A 167 14.34 -7.31 26.06
C GLY A 167 13.99 -7.81 24.66
N HIS A 168 13.91 -9.13 24.52
CA HIS A 168 13.86 -9.84 23.23
C HIS A 168 12.74 -9.41 22.28
N SER A 169 11.55 -9.10 22.82
CA SER A 169 10.41 -8.67 22.01
C SER A 169 10.67 -7.36 21.27
N THR A 170 11.43 -6.43 21.86
CA THR A 170 11.62 -5.10 21.28
C THR A 170 12.32 -5.09 19.92
N PHE A 171 12.95 -6.21 19.53
CA PHE A 171 13.48 -6.41 18.18
C PHE A 171 12.40 -6.27 17.09
N PHE A 172 11.17 -6.75 17.35
CA PHE A 172 10.08 -6.59 16.37
C PHE A 172 9.71 -5.11 16.21
N GLY A 173 9.71 -4.33 17.30
CA GLY A 173 9.46 -2.89 17.28
C GLY A 173 10.56 -2.13 16.53
N LEU A 174 11.83 -2.51 16.72
CA LEU A 174 12.97 -1.96 15.99
C LEU A 174 12.81 -2.17 14.48
N LEU A 175 12.58 -3.40 14.03
CA LEU A 175 12.44 -3.69 12.60
C LEU A 175 11.18 -3.05 12.01
N ASN A 176 10.05 -3.07 12.75
CA ASN A 176 8.82 -2.46 12.28
C ASN A 176 8.96 -0.95 12.10
N THR A 177 9.55 -0.24 13.06
CA THR A 177 9.76 1.22 12.97
C THR A 177 10.69 1.56 11.81
N PHE A 178 11.76 0.79 11.59
CA PHE A 178 12.62 0.95 10.41
C PHE A 178 11.84 0.83 9.10
N VAL A 179 11.03 -0.22 8.95
CA VAL A 179 10.23 -0.41 7.74
C VAL A 179 9.14 0.66 7.60
N HIS A 180 8.57 1.13 8.71
CA HIS A 180 7.59 2.23 8.72
C HIS A 180 8.20 3.55 8.27
N ILE A 181 9.46 3.86 8.59
CA ILE A 181 10.18 5.03 8.04
C ILE A 181 10.17 4.98 6.51
N ILE A 182 10.55 3.83 5.94
CA ILE A 182 10.61 3.66 4.47
C ILE A 182 9.21 3.68 3.85
N MET A 183 8.25 3.01 4.49
CA MET A 183 6.87 2.93 4.01
C MET A 183 6.17 4.29 4.01
N TYR A 184 6.24 5.05 5.10
CA TYR A 184 5.63 6.38 5.17
C TYR A 184 6.35 7.40 4.29
N THR A 185 7.66 7.24 4.08
CA THR A 185 8.40 8.03 3.07
C THR A 185 7.84 7.76 1.66
N TYR A 186 7.60 6.50 1.32
CA TYR A 186 6.94 6.14 0.06
C TYR A 186 5.54 6.77 -0.06
N TYR A 187 4.73 6.70 1.00
CA TYR A 187 3.38 7.29 0.98
C TYR A 187 3.41 8.82 0.88
N MET A 188 4.34 9.48 1.57
CA MET A 188 4.55 10.92 1.47
C MET A 188 4.85 11.33 0.02
N PHE A 189 5.83 10.70 -0.62
CA PHE A 189 6.15 10.99 -2.03
C PHE A 189 5.01 10.64 -2.97
N SER A 190 4.25 9.57 -2.68
CA SER A 190 3.07 9.24 -3.49
C SER A 190 1.97 10.30 -3.41
N ALA A 191 1.88 11.03 -2.30
CA ALA A 191 0.92 12.12 -2.08
C ALA A 191 1.36 13.46 -2.70
N MET A 192 2.66 13.68 -2.95
CA MET A 192 3.18 14.90 -3.59
C MET A 192 2.80 15.03 -5.09
N GLY A 193 2.19 13.99 -5.67
CA GLY A 193 1.57 14.05 -7.00
C GLY A 193 2.39 13.39 -8.12
N PRO A 194 1.93 13.51 -9.38
CA PRO A 194 2.49 12.76 -10.52
C PRO A 194 3.99 13.01 -10.76
N GLN A 195 4.46 14.22 -10.42
CA GLN A 195 5.87 14.60 -10.57
C GLN A 195 6.81 13.72 -9.74
N PHE A 196 6.38 13.28 -8.55
CA PHE A 196 7.16 12.41 -7.67
C PHE A 196 6.85 10.92 -7.90
N GLN A 197 5.61 10.58 -8.25
CA GLN A 197 5.17 9.20 -8.48
C GLN A 197 5.97 8.47 -9.56
N LYS A 198 6.45 9.18 -10.59
CA LYS A 198 7.29 8.59 -11.65
C LYS A 198 8.59 7.97 -11.13
N TYR A 199 9.09 8.44 -9.98
CA TYR A 199 10.30 7.92 -9.35
C TYR A 199 10.05 6.74 -8.40
N LEU A 200 8.78 6.38 -8.15
CA LEU A 200 8.37 5.34 -7.19
C LEU A 200 8.29 3.92 -7.80
N TRP A 201 9.24 3.60 -8.68
CA TRP A 201 9.33 2.28 -9.35
C TRP A 201 9.61 1.12 -8.38
N TRP A 202 10.14 1.43 -7.20
CA TRP A 202 10.58 0.47 -6.20
C TRP A 202 9.47 -0.03 -5.25
N LYS A 203 8.18 0.25 -5.54
CA LYS A 203 7.03 -0.22 -4.74
C LYS A 203 7.09 -1.72 -4.41
N LYS A 204 7.50 -2.55 -5.38
CA LYS A 204 7.60 -4.01 -5.18
C LYS A 204 8.64 -4.37 -4.11
N TYR A 205 9.76 -3.64 -4.06
CA TYR A 205 10.82 -3.87 -3.08
C TYR A 205 10.38 -3.48 -1.67
N LEU A 206 9.50 -2.47 -1.53
CA LEU A 206 8.89 -2.13 -0.24
C LEU A 206 8.08 -3.32 0.30
N THR A 207 7.22 -3.94 -0.51
CA THR A 207 6.47 -5.13 -0.06
C THR A 207 7.39 -6.31 0.22
N THR A 208 8.46 -6.49 -0.55
CA THR A 208 9.48 -7.50 -0.25
C THR A 208 10.17 -7.24 1.08
N LEU A 209 10.52 -5.97 1.38
CA LEU A 209 11.12 -5.58 2.65
C LEU A 209 10.20 -5.90 3.84
N GLN A 210 8.90 -5.62 3.71
CA GLN A 210 7.90 -6.00 4.72
C GLN A 210 7.83 -7.52 4.94
N MET A 211 7.89 -8.32 3.87
CA MET A 211 7.92 -9.79 4.01
C MET A 211 9.20 -10.29 4.69
N VAL A 212 10.36 -9.72 4.32
CA VAL A 212 11.65 -10.05 4.95
C VAL A 212 11.62 -9.69 6.44
N GLN A 213 11.01 -8.55 6.81
CA GLN A 213 10.82 -8.15 8.20
C GLN A 213 10.15 -9.26 9.04
N PHE A 214 9.05 -9.85 8.54
CA PHE A 214 8.35 -10.91 9.27
C PHE A 214 9.20 -12.19 9.41
N ILE A 215 9.99 -12.54 8.38
CA ILE A 215 10.92 -13.68 8.46
C ILE A 215 11.97 -13.42 9.55
N LEU A 216 12.58 -12.23 9.56
CA LEU A 216 13.59 -11.86 10.57
C LEU A 216 13.00 -11.88 11.99
N ILE A 217 11.79 -11.34 12.17
CA ILE A 217 11.08 -11.38 13.45
C ILE A 217 10.80 -12.83 13.88
N MET A 218 10.36 -13.68 12.95
CA MET A 218 10.06 -15.09 13.22
C MET A 218 11.30 -15.87 13.64
N VAL A 219 12.41 -15.74 12.89
CA VAL A 219 13.69 -16.37 13.23
C VAL A 219 14.19 -15.86 14.58
N HIS A 220 14.15 -14.55 14.79
CA HIS A 220 14.59 -13.95 16.05
C HIS A 220 13.70 -14.37 17.23
N ALA A 221 12.38 -14.51 17.05
CA ALA A 221 11.50 -14.98 18.13
C ALA A 221 11.73 -16.47 18.42
N PHE A 222 11.63 -17.33 17.40
CA PHE A 222 11.65 -18.78 17.60
C PHE A 222 13.01 -19.36 17.99
N GLN A 223 14.13 -18.65 17.80
CA GLN A 223 15.41 -19.11 18.35
C GLN A 223 15.35 -19.34 19.87
N LEU A 224 14.53 -18.59 20.62
CA LEU A 224 14.34 -18.77 22.08
C LEU A 224 13.67 -20.10 22.46
N LEU A 225 13.11 -20.83 21.48
CA LEU A 225 12.59 -22.16 21.73
C LEU A 225 13.69 -23.23 21.76
N PHE A 226 14.86 -22.92 21.19
CA PHE A 226 15.99 -23.84 21.06
C PHE A 226 17.19 -23.45 21.94
N ILE A 227 17.15 -22.29 22.61
CA ILE A 227 18.19 -21.85 23.54
C ILE A 227 17.60 -21.61 24.93
N GLU A 228 18.38 -21.87 25.96
CA GLU A 228 18.00 -21.52 27.33
C GLU A 228 18.13 -20.01 27.53
N CYS A 229 17.01 -19.34 27.75
CA CYS A 229 16.93 -17.90 27.93
C CYS A 229 15.89 -17.57 29.00
N ASN A 230 16.22 -16.64 29.91
CA ASN A 230 15.28 -16.15 30.92
C ASN A 230 14.30 -15.13 30.30
N TYR A 231 13.55 -15.57 29.30
CA TYR A 231 12.52 -14.79 28.63
C TYR A 231 11.23 -15.60 28.56
N PRO A 232 10.05 -15.01 28.84
CA PRO A 232 8.80 -15.76 28.88
C PRO A 232 8.45 -16.41 27.54
N LYS A 233 8.43 -17.75 27.50
CA LYS A 233 8.10 -18.54 26.29
C LYS A 233 6.71 -18.24 25.71
N ALA A 234 5.75 -17.83 26.55
CA ALA A 234 4.43 -17.42 26.10
C ALA A 234 4.49 -16.24 25.11
N PHE A 235 5.34 -15.24 25.39
CA PHE A 235 5.52 -14.08 24.49
C PHE A 235 6.28 -14.45 23.21
N VAL A 236 7.14 -15.47 23.26
CA VAL A 236 7.81 -16.00 22.06
C VAL A 236 6.79 -16.58 21.08
N TRP A 237 5.90 -17.45 21.58
CA TRP A 237 4.81 -17.99 20.77
C TRP A 237 3.85 -16.91 20.29
N TRP A 238 3.48 -15.96 21.17
CA TRP A 238 2.62 -14.84 20.81
C TRP A 238 3.16 -14.05 19.61
N ILE A 239 4.40 -13.57 19.70
CA ILE A 239 5.04 -12.76 18.65
C ILE A 239 5.27 -13.59 17.39
N GLY A 240 5.78 -14.82 17.54
CA GLY A 240 6.06 -15.70 16.42
C GLY A 240 4.82 -16.05 15.61
N MET A 241 3.71 -16.41 16.28
CA MET A 241 2.45 -16.74 15.59
C MET A 241 1.81 -15.53 14.90
N HIS A 242 1.91 -14.33 15.49
CA HIS A 242 1.48 -13.10 14.81
C HIS A 242 2.32 -12.83 13.56
N ALA A 243 3.64 -13.00 13.63
CA ALA A 243 4.52 -12.83 12.48
C ALA A 243 4.21 -13.84 11.36
N VAL A 244 3.92 -15.10 11.71
CA VAL A 244 3.48 -16.13 10.75
C VAL A 244 2.17 -15.73 10.07
N MET A 245 1.16 -15.32 10.84
CA MET A 245 -0.13 -14.87 10.29
C MET A 245 0.05 -13.72 9.30
N PHE A 246 0.80 -12.67 9.68
CA PHE A 246 1.03 -11.53 8.79
C PHE A 246 1.87 -11.90 7.58
N PHE A 247 2.85 -12.78 7.72
CA PHE A 247 3.63 -13.27 6.58
C PHE A 247 2.72 -13.91 5.51
N PHE A 248 1.77 -14.77 5.91
CA PHE A 248 0.84 -15.39 4.96
C PHE A 248 -0.07 -14.37 4.29
N LEU A 249 -0.64 -13.43 5.05
CA LEU A 249 -1.49 -12.37 4.50
C LEU A 249 -0.73 -11.47 3.51
N PHE A 250 0.51 -11.11 3.81
CA PHE A 250 1.36 -10.32 2.91
C PHE A 250 1.80 -11.11 1.67
N ASN A 251 2.11 -12.41 1.82
CA ASN A 251 2.44 -13.28 0.70
C ASN A 251 1.25 -13.44 -0.27
N GLU A 252 0.04 -13.57 0.28
CA GLU A 252 -1.18 -13.59 -0.52
C GLU A 252 -1.38 -12.26 -1.26
N PHE A 253 -1.29 -11.13 -0.55
CA PHE A 253 -1.34 -9.80 -1.17
C PHE A 253 -0.29 -9.65 -2.28
N TYR A 254 0.94 -10.08 -2.05
CA TYR A 254 2.03 -9.99 -3.02
C TYR A 254 1.74 -10.83 -4.27
N LYS A 255 1.23 -12.05 -4.10
CA LYS A 255 0.82 -12.92 -5.23
C LYS A 255 -0.29 -12.27 -6.04
N GLN A 256 -1.33 -11.75 -5.38
CA GLN A 256 -2.46 -11.10 -6.06
C GLN A 256 -2.02 -9.82 -6.79
N ALA A 257 -1.21 -8.97 -6.15
CA ALA A 257 -0.80 -7.67 -6.71
C ALA A 257 0.25 -7.78 -7.83
N TYR A 258 1.16 -8.77 -7.77
CA TYR A 258 2.32 -8.81 -8.67
C TYR A 258 2.44 -10.08 -9.53
N LYS A 259 1.85 -11.22 -9.13
CA LYS A 259 1.92 -12.49 -9.88
C LYS A 259 0.63 -12.82 -10.63
N GLY A 260 -0.53 -12.36 -10.16
CA GLY A 260 -1.85 -12.62 -10.75
C GLY A 260 -2.15 -11.90 -12.07
N ARG A 261 -1.27 -11.02 -12.56
CA ARG A 261 -1.48 -10.26 -13.81
C ARG A 261 -1.23 -11.06 -15.10
N LYS A 262 -0.76 -12.31 -15.01
CA LYS A 262 -0.40 -13.15 -16.18
C LYS A 262 -1.50 -14.11 -16.67
N SER A 263 -2.69 -14.15 -16.07
CA SER A 263 -3.69 -15.20 -16.37
C SER A 263 -5.13 -14.73 -16.55
N ARG A 264 -5.40 -13.46 -16.90
CA ARG A 264 -6.76 -13.05 -17.34
C ARG A 264 -6.77 -12.95 -18.87
N PRO A 265 -7.43 -13.87 -19.60
CA PRO A 265 -7.52 -13.80 -21.05
C PRO A 265 -8.26 -12.52 -21.48
N GLU A 266 -7.73 -11.87 -22.51
CA GLU A 266 -8.05 -10.52 -22.99
C GLU A 266 -9.50 -10.32 -23.50
N LYS A 267 -10.31 -11.38 -23.55
CA LYS A 267 -11.68 -11.37 -24.09
C LYS A 267 -12.80 -10.97 -23.13
N LEU A 268 -12.55 -10.83 -21.82
CA LEU A 268 -13.54 -10.37 -20.82
C LEU A 268 -13.38 -8.88 -20.46
N ARG A 269 -12.81 -8.08 -21.37
CA ARG A 269 -12.48 -6.67 -21.15
C ARG A 269 -13.60 -5.73 -21.61
N LYS A 270 -14.86 -6.13 -21.40
CA LYS A 270 -16.03 -5.24 -21.50
C LYS A 270 -16.60 -5.06 -20.09
N GLU A 271 -16.55 -3.82 -19.62
CA GLU A 271 -17.23 -3.27 -18.43
C GLU A 271 -16.78 -3.72 -17.03
N ASP A 272 -15.50 -4.05 -16.85
CA ASP A 272 -14.85 -3.83 -15.56
C ASP A 272 -14.04 -2.53 -15.64
N GLU A 273 -14.48 -1.53 -14.87
CA GLU A 273 -13.73 -0.32 -14.52
C GLU A 273 -12.23 -0.64 -14.36
N PRO A 274 -11.32 0.10 -15.02
CA PRO A 274 -9.90 -0.14 -14.86
C PRO A 274 -9.57 0.06 -13.38
N LEU A 275 -9.03 -0.98 -12.73
CA LEU A 275 -8.41 -0.88 -11.40
C LEU A 275 -7.58 0.41 -11.33
N LEU A 276 -8.19 1.42 -10.72
CA LEU A 276 -7.83 2.82 -10.89
C LEU A 276 -6.34 3.03 -10.67
N ALA A 277 -5.68 3.44 -11.74
CA ALA A 277 -4.42 4.16 -11.69
C ALA A 277 -4.60 5.34 -10.73
N ASN A 278 -3.91 5.33 -9.60
CA ASN A 278 -3.83 6.51 -8.75
C ASN A 278 -2.85 7.50 -9.36
N GLY A 279 -3.38 8.39 -10.19
CA GLY A 279 -2.72 9.59 -10.69
C GLY A 279 -3.76 10.55 -11.22
N HIS A 280 -4.45 11.28 -10.34
CA HIS A 280 -5.24 12.43 -10.80
C HIS A 280 -4.28 13.61 -10.96
N ALA A 281 -4.08 14.02 -12.21
CA ALA A 281 -3.72 15.39 -12.54
C ALA A 281 -4.95 16.27 -12.29
N ASN A 282 -4.76 17.39 -11.57
CA ASN A 282 -5.64 18.55 -11.71
C ASN A 282 -5.09 19.35 -12.88
N GLY A 283 -5.75 19.25 -14.03
CA GLY A 283 -5.66 20.23 -15.10
C GLY A 283 -7.09 20.61 -15.44
N ASP A 284 -7.55 21.72 -14.88
CA ASP A 284 -8.75 22.38 -15.40
C ASP A 284 -8.31 23.06 -16.69
N CYS A 285 -8.75 22.54 -17.83
CA CYS A 285 -8.59 23.19 -19.12
C CYS A 285 -9.96 23.22 -19.76
N GLN A 286 -10.68 24.32 -19.52
CA GLN A 286 -11.70 24.76 -20.45
C GLN A 286 -11.00 25.12 -21.76
N THR A 287 -11.17 24.32 -22.80
CA THR A 287 -11.00 24.78 -24.18
C THR A 287 -12.10 24.19 -25.03
N THR A 288 -13.15 25.00 -25.20
CA THR A 288 -13.93 25.04 -26.43
C THR A 288 -12.93 25.25 -27.58
N GLU A 289 -12.73 24.26 -28.45
CA GLU A 289 -12.55 24.42 -29.90
C GLU A 289 -12.06 23.15 -30.59
N LYS A 290 -12.64 22.90 -31.76
CA LYS A 290 -12.34 21.81 -32.69
C LYS A 290 -10.88 21.89 -33.16
N LYS A 291 -10.14 20.78 -33.08
CA LYS A 291 -8.99 20.55 -33.96
C LYS A 291 -8.89 19.08 -34.38
N LEU A 292 -9.24 18.84 -35.64
CA LEU A 292 -8.96 17.61 -36.39
C LEU A 292 -7.45 17.43 -36.52
N LEU A 293 -6.96 16.22 -36.26
CA LEU A 293 -5.59 15.80 -36.59
C LEU A 293 -5.66 14.50 -37.41
N ASN A 294 -5.23 14.61 -38.66
CA ASN A 294 -5.01 13.52 -39.60
C ASN A 294 -3.76 12.72 -39.18
N GLY A 295 -3.91 11.41 -39.00
CA GLY A 295 -2.80 10.46 -38.86
C GLY A 295 -2.94 9.35 -39.90
N HIS A 296 -2.03 9.32 -40.86
CA HIS A 296 -1.88 8.24 -41.84
C HIS A 296 -1.28 7.00 -41.16
N ALA A 297 -1.96 5.86 -41.23
CA ALA A 297 -1.42 4.57 -40.79
C ALA A 297 -1.21 3.67 -42.01
N ASN A 298 0.04 3.31 -42.27
CA ASN A 298 0.45 2.36 -43.31
C ASN A 298 0.53 0.97 -42.66
N GLY A 299 -0.38 0.06 -43.01
CA GLY A 299 -0.44 -1.27 -42.39
C GLY A 299 -1.40 -2.21 -43.12
N LYS A 300 -0.84 -3.31 -43.63
CA LYS A 300 -1.45 -4.36 -44.45
C LYS A 300 -2.68 -4.98 -43.77
N LEU A 301 -3.89 -4.67 -44.27
CA LEU A 301 -5.14 -5.33 -43.89
C LEU A 301 -5.26 -6.68 -44.63
N MET A 302 -5.07 -7.78 -43.92
CA MET A 302 -5.62 -9.08 -44.31
C MET A 302 -7.04 -9.16 -43.75
N ALA A 303 -8.04 -8.83 -44.58
CA ALA A 303 -9.44 -8.97 -44.24
C ALA A 303 -9.90 -10.39 -44.54
N ASN A 304 -10.27 -11.15 -43.51
CA ASN A 304 -11.15 -12.31 -43.65
C ASN A 304 -12.45 -11.96 -42.95
N GLY A 305 -13.48 -11.68 -43.75
CA GLY A 305 -14.79 -11.31 -43.26
C GLY A 305 -15.78 -11.16 -44.40
N SER A 306 -16.54 -12.23 -44.67
CA SER A 306 -17.77 -12.19 -45.45
C SER A 306 -18.75 -11.25 -44.76
N SER A 307 -19.28 -10.26 -45.48
CA SER A 307 -20.43 -9.47 -45.03
C SER A 307 -21.46 -9.41 -46.14
N SER A 308 -22.66 -9.87 -45.78
CA SER A 308 -23.85 -9.86 -46.60
C SER A 308 -24.40 -8.43 -46.69
N ALA A 309 -24.83 -8.04 -47.88
CA ALA A 309 -25.24 -6.69 -48.24
C ALA A 309 -26.30 -6.09 -47.30
N LYS A 310 -26.12 -4.80 -46.94
CA LYS A 310 -27.20 -3.82 -46.78
C LYS A 310 -26.63 -2.40 -46.93
N SER A 311 -27.30 -1.63 -47.77
CA SER A 311 -26.98 -0.28 -48.28
C SER A 311 -26.71 0.75 -47.18
N SER A 312 -25.75 1.65 -47.43
CA SER A 312 -25.69 2.97 -46.79
C SER A 312 -25.20 4.03 -47.80
N ASN A 313 -26.09 4.98 -48.11
CA ASN A 313 -25.84 6.17 -48.93
C ASN A 313 -24.85 7.13 -48.26
N GLY A 314 -23.83 7.56 -48.99
CA GLY A 314 -22.96 8.68 -48.61
C GLY A 314 -22.93 9.73 -49.72
N TYR A 315 -23.54 10.89 -49.46
CA TYR A 315 -23.44 12.10 -50.27
C TYR A 315 -22.08 12.77 -50.02
N SER A 316 -21.37 13.19 -51.07
CA SER A 316 -20.24 14.11 -50.95
C SER A 316 -20.50 15.36 -51.78
N SER A 317 -20.37 16.53 -51.16
CA SER A 317 -20.56 17.83 -51.78
C SER A 317 -19.25 18.62 -51.83
N SER A 318 -18.97 19.19 -53.00
CA SER A 318 -18.13 20.37 -53.29
C SER A 318 -16.66 20.34 -52.81
N SER A 319 -15.69 20.05 -53.69
CA SER A 319 -15.08 20.90 -54.73
C SER A 319 -14.01 21.88 -54.22
N ASN A 320 -12.75 21.61 -54.54
CA ASN A 320 -11.98 22.51 -55.41
C ASN A 320 -10.76 21.81 -56.01
N SER A 321 -10.70 21.91 -57.33
CA SER A 321 -9.71 21.39 -58.26
C SER A 321 -8.46 22.25 -58.32
N ASN A 322 -7.31 21.62 -58.59
CA ASN A 322 -6.28 22.16 -59.49
C ASN A 322 -5.69 20.97 -60.24
N GLY A 323 -5.98 20.90 -61.54
CA GLY A 323 -5.53 19.83 -62.43
C GLY A 323 -4.35 20.25 -63.29
N TYR A 324 -3.69 19.26 -63.89
CA TYR A 324 -3.29 19.30 -65.30
C TYR A 324 -3.46 17.91 -65.91
N LYS A 325 -4.03 17.91 -67.12
CA LYS A 325 -4.53 16.78 -67.93
C LYS A 325 -3.42 16.13 -68.78
N ASN A 326 -3.66 14.89 -69.19
CA ASN A 326 -3.69 14.40 -70.59
C ASN A 326 -4.15 12.92 -70.53
N GLY A 327 -5.37 12.54 -70.94
CA GLY A 327 -5.86 12.35 -72.33
C GLY A 327 -5.52 10.92 -72.79
N ALA A 328 -6.39 10.02 -73.26
CA ALA A 328 -7.62 10.17 -74.04
C ALA A 328 -8.57 8.94 -73.89
N VAL A 329 -9.83 9.13 -74.31
CA VAL A 329 -10.88 8.13 -74.47
C VAL A 329 -10.88 7.64 -75.93
N LEU A 330 -11.08 6.34 -76.18
CA LEU A 330 -12.08 5.76 -77.11
C LEU A 330 -11.72 4.33 -77.57
N ALA A 331 -12.76 3.66 -78.04
CA ALA A 331 -12.92 2.22 -78.28
C ALA A 331 -12.20 1.64 -79.51
N ASN A 332 -12.13 0.29 -79.51
CA ASN A 332 -12.05 -0.66 -80.64
C ASN A 332 -10.87 -0.59 -81.63
N GLY A 333 -10.26 -1.76 -81.88
CA GLY A 333 -9.61 -2.08 -83.17
C GLY A 333 -8.17 -2.59 -83.11
N VAL A 334 -8.02 -3.93 -83.15
CA VAL A 334 -7.20 -4.74 -84.07
C VAL A 334 -5.82 -4.21 -84.57
N ASN A 335 -4.81 -5.07 -84.38
CA ASN A 335 -3.54 -5.29 -85.12
C ASN A 335 -2.36 -4.29 -85.05
N GLY A 336 -1.18 -4.86 -84.73
CA GLY A 336 -0.06 -4.83 -85.69
C GLY A 336 1.24 -4.10 -85.29
N HIS A 337 2.28 -4.90 -85.01
CA HIS A 337 3.70 -4.77 -85.37
C HIS A 337 4.62 -3.62 -84.85
N THR A 338 5.77 -4.08 -84.33
CA THR A 338 7.16 -3.57 -84.28
C THR A 338 7.52 -2.36 -85.18
N THR A 339 8.48 -1.47 -84.87
CA THR A 339 9.95 -1.71 -84.75
C THR A 339 10.68 -0.40 -84.31
N GLU A 340 11.95 -0.56 -83.92
CA GLU A 340 13.02 0.39 -83.52
C GLU A 340 13.19 1.73 -84.28
N LEU A 341 13.80 2.74 -83.64
CA LEU A 341 15.15 3.29 -83.97
C LEU A 341 15.45 4.65 -83.28
N THR A 342 16.43 4.61 -82.38
CA THR A 342 17.67 5.42 -82.30
C THR A 342 17.78 6.75 -83.06
N GLN A 343 18.18 7.84 -82.35
CA GLN A 343 19.42 8.64 -82.55
C GLN A 343 19.30 10.06 -81.93
N ARG A 344 20.16 10.37 -80.94
CA ARG A 344 21.36 11.25 -80.99
C ARG A 344 21.10 12.76 -80.97
N LYS A 345 21.46 13.34 -79.81
CA LYS A 345 22.50 14.36 -79.53
C LYS A 345 22.64 15.63 -80.39
N VAL A 346 23.17 16.63 -79.66
CA VAL A 346 23.94 17.83 -80.02
C VAL A 346 23.06 19.08 -79.88
N LYS A 347 23.38 20.05 -79.01
CA LYS A 347 24.69 20.54 -78.57
C LYS A 347 24.66 21.01 -77.12
#